data_AF-A0A9N9DD74-F1
#
_entry.id   AF-A0A9N9DD74-F1
#
_cell.length_a   1.000
_cell.length_b   1.000
_cell.length_c   1.000
_cell.angle_alpha   90.00
_cell.angle_beta   90.00
_cell.angle_gamma   90.00
#
_symmetry.space_group_name_H-M   'P 1'
#
loop_
_entity.id
_entity.type
_entity.pdbx_description
1 polymer ?
#
loop_
_entity_poly.entity_id
_entity_poly.type
_entity_poly.pdbx_seq_one_letter_code
_entity_poly.pdbx_strand_id
1 'polypeptide(L)'
;MDSLSTSYSFLNFQGQYPVSLENQQDPYEGEAAGCVERAYQGVNQLQQDPYQEIYNPSEIYQGHQKTDYMNSSHLLVAPRGQTSDFTSIIGRANPVNFSTSSVWHLGLVLELEYGRLGHECNVLVSSKNQEQSQEIANLIFQLSNVEAQLRDVKAQLRDVNAQLRDSNALIAFFQKLFGSKFSLYYNRFLKYSQNSLPFPGRKRKEIACGVCKSRKKRCDGGDIGKKPCDHCSKNGEECSYLNRLR
;
A
#
# COMPACT_ATOMS: atom_id res chain seq x y z
N MET A 1 -1.46 -47.90 31.19
CA MET A 1 -1.06 -46.51 31.52
C MET A 1 -0.05 -46.11 30.48
N ASP A 2 -0.50 -45.94 29.23
CA ASP A 2 0.38 -45.60 28.10
C ASP A 2 -0.14 -44.30 27.50
N SER A 3 0.62 -43.23 27.73
CA SER A 3 0.37 -41.89 27.23
C SER A 3 0.76 -41.83 25.76
N LEU A 4 -0.21 -41.95 24.87
CA LEU A 4 -0.06 -41.57 23.46
C LEU A 4 -0.02 -40.04 23.37
N SER A 5 1.20 -39.52 23.37
CA SER A 5 1.54 -38.14 22.99
C SER A 5 1.32 -37.96 21.49
N THR A 6 0.15 -37.44 21.12
CA THR A 6 -0.10 -37.02 19.73
C THR A 6 0.42 -35.60 19.56
N SER A 7 1.69 -35.48 19.17
CA SER A 7 2.29 -34.23 18.74
C SER A 7 1.64 -33.75 17.43
N TYR A 8 0.71 -32.80 17.53
CA TYR A 8 0.21 -32.07 16.37
C TYR A 8 1.21 -30.96 16.02
N SER A 9 1.96 -31.20 14.94
CA SER A 9 2.82 -30.20 14.30
C SER A 9 1.95 -29.06 13.77
N PHE A 10 2.04 -27.90 14.40
CA PHE A 10 1.51 -26.66 13.86
C PHE A 10 2.18 -26.39 12.50
N LEU A 11 1.37 -26.35 11.44
CA LEU A 11 1.78 -25.82 10.15
C LEU A 11 2.15 -24.35 10.34
N ASN A 12 3.46 -24.10 10.36
CA ASN A 12 4.04 -22.77 10.33
C ASN A 12 3.69 -22.13 8.98
N PHE A 13 2.62 -21.35 8.95
CA PHE A 13 2.30 -20.48 7.81
C PHE A 13 3.26 -19.27 7.87
N GLN A 14 4.51 -19.47 7.43
CA GLN A 14 5.40 -18.37 7.10
C GLN A 14 4.90 -17.77 5.78
N GLY A 15 3.98 -16.81 5.88
CA GLY A 15 3.70 -15.88 4.78
C GLY A 15 4.92 -15.01 4.56
N GLN A 16 5.78 -15.39 3.62
CA GLN A 16 6.76 -14.49 3.04
C GLN A 16 6.01 -13.40 2.26
N TYR A 17 5.82 -12.25 2.89
CA TYR A 17 5.57 -11.01 2.15
C TYR A 17 6.93 -10.45 1.73
N PRO A 18 7.21 -10.29 0.42
CA PRO A 18 8.38 -9.54 0.00
C PRO A 18 8.08 -8.06 0.23
N VAL A 19 8.48 -7.53 1.38
CA VAL A 19 8.63 -6.08 1.53
C VAL A 19 10.07 -5.77 1.13
N SER A 20 10.29 -5.58 -0.18
CA SER A 20 11.52 -4.98 -0.68
C SER A 20 11.52 -3.50 -0.29
N LEU A 21 12.04 -3.19 0.89
CA LEU A 21 12.53 -1.84 1.24
C LEU A 21 13.90 -1.67 0.59
N GLU A 22 13.91 -1.52 -0.73
CA GLU A 22 15.12 -1.28 -1.50
C GLU A 22 15.17 0.21 -1.84
N ASN A 23 16.01 0.95 -1.10
CA ASN A 23 16.57 2.27 -1.42
C ASN A 23 15.67 3.20 -2.27
N GLN A 24 14.54 3.66 -1.72
CA GLN A 24 13.97 4.93 -2.17
C GLN A 24 14.75 6.05 -1.48
N GLN A 25 15.70 6.66 -2.21
CA GLN A 25 16.18 7.99 -1.89
C GLN A 25 14.97 8.90 -1.72
N ASP A 26 14.89 9.62 -0.60
CA ASP A 26 13.80 10.52 -0.28
C ASP A 26 13.59 11.49 -1.47
N PRO A 27 12.49 11.39 -2.23
CA PRO A 27 12.24 12.29 -3.36
C PRO A 27 12.01 13.75 -2.90
N TYR A 28 11.98 13.99 -1.59
CA TYR A 28 11.60 15.24 -0.94
C TYR A 28 12.77 16.23 -0.76
N GLU A 29 14.03 15.77 -0.76
CA GLU A 29 15.18 16.70 -0.75
C GLU A 29 15.26 17.52 -2.05
N GLY A 30 14.73 16.99 -3.17
CA GLY A 30 14.81 17.66 -4.48
C GLY A 30 13.84 18.82 -4.68
N GLU A 31 12.64 18.81 -4.09
CA GLU A 31 11.60 19.79 -4.43
C GLU A 31 11.69 21.08 -3.59
N ALA A 32 12.08 20.98 -2.32
CA ALA A 32 12.41 22.15 -1.50
C ALA A 32 13.67 22.85 -2.05
N ALA A 33 14.68 22.06 -2.46
CA ALA A 33 15.84 22.57 -3.18
C ALA A 33 15.42 23.25 -4.49
N GLY A 34 14.47 22.68 -5.24
CA GLY A 34 13.97 23.25 -6.50
C GLY A 34 13.19 24.57 -6.36
N CYS A 35 12.62 24.89 -5.19
CA CYS A 35 12.03 26.22 -4.93
C CYS A 35 13.12 27.26 -4.66
N VAL A 36 14.14 26.90 -3.87
CA VAL A 36 15.30 27.75 -3.61
C VAL A 36 16.08 28.00 -4.91
N GLU A 37 16.29 26.97 -5.71
CA GLU A 37 17.02 27.03 -6.98
C GLU A 37 16.28 27.89 -8.03
N ARG A 38 14.94 27.82 -8.10
CA ARG A 38 14.14 28.72 -8.95
C ARG A 38 14.19 30.18 -8.50
N ALA A 39 14.20 30.43 -7.19
CA ALA A 39 14.40 31.79 -6.66
C ALA A 39 15.79 32.33 -7.04
N TYR A 40 16.84 31.50 -6.91
CA TYR A 40 18.19 31.85 -7.36
C TYR A 40 18.28 32.10 -8.87
N GLN A 41 17.62 31.29 -9.69
CA GLN A 41 17.60 31.47 -11.15
C GLN A 41 16.86 32.75 -11.57
N GLY A 42 15.78 33.13 -10.87
CA GLY A 42 15.08 34.39 -11.11
C GLY A 42 15.96 35.62 -10.82
N VAL A 43 16.74 35.58 -9.73
CA VAL A 43 17.71 36.64 -9.40
C VAL A 43 18.83 36.72 -10.45
N ASN A 44 19.32 35.57 -10.94
CA ASN A 44 20.34 35.53 -11.99
C ASN A 44 19.84 36.02 -13.35
N GLN A 45 18.54 35.84 -13.67
CA GLN A 45 17.94 36.36 -14.91
C GLN A 45 17.75 37.89 -14.86
N LEU A 46 17.44 38.45 -13.68
CA LEU A 46 17.42 39.91 -13.47
C LEU A 46 18.82 40.56 -13.54
N GLN A 47 19.89 39.76 -13.40
CA GLN A 47 21.29 40.18 -13.60
C GLN A 47 21.77 40.10 -15.05
N GLN A 48 20.96 39.64 -16.01
CA GLN A 48 21.34 39.52 -17.43
C GLN A 48 20.96 40.76 -18.28
N ASP A 49 20.68 41.90 -17.65
CA ASP A 49 20.78 43.21 -18.32
C ASP A 49 22.28 43.58 -18.51
N PRO A 50 22.66 44.28 -19.60
CA PRO A 50 23.97 44.13 -20.23
C PRO A 50 25.07 44.96 -19.56
N TYR A 51 25.44 44.62 -18.32
CA TYR A 51 26.69 45.08 -17.70
C TYR A 51 27.26 43.97 -16.81
N GLN A 52 27.79 42.93 -17.45
CA GLN A 52 28.72 42.02 -16.79
C GLN A 52 30.15 42.43 -17.13
N GLU A 53 30.85 42.97 -16.13
CA GLU A 53 32.24 42.62 -15.90
C GLU A 53 32.54 42.77 -14.40
N ILE A 54 33.15 41.73 -13.84
CA ILE A 54 33.75 41.62 -12.50
C ILE A 54 32.78 41.27 -11.35
N TYR A 55 32.48 39.98 -11.17
CA TYR A 55 32.46 39.37 -9.81
C TYR A 55 32.56 37.83 -9.88
N ASN A 56 33.54 37.25 -9.19
CA ASN A 56 33.82 35.82 -9.14
C ASN A 56 33.40 35.27 -7.76
N PRO A 57 32.40 34.39 -7.62
CA PRO A 57 31.79 34.07 -6.32
C PRO A 57 32.41 32.86 -5.59
N SER A 58 33.66 32.49 -5.86
CA SER A 58 34.27 31.24 -5.37
C SER A 58 34.89 31.26 -3.95
N GLU A 59 34.77 32.34 -3.16
CA GLU A 59 35.51 32.46 -1.88
C GLU A 59 34.69 32.52 -0.58
N ILE A 60 33.37 32.32 -0.59
CA ILE A 60 32.55 32.40 0.64
C ILE A 60 31.74 31.13 0.88
N TYR A 61 32.40 29.98 1.06
CA TYR A 61 31.75 28.82 1.71
C TYR A 61 32.80 27.92 2.37
N GLN A 62 33.40 28.39 3.46
CA GLN A 62 33.93 27.51 4.50
C GLN A 62 33.54 28.05 5.87
N GLY A 63 32.62 27.33 6.52
CA GLY A 63 32.27 27.53 7.93
C GLY A 63 30.80 27.86 8.13
N HIS A 64 29.99 26.83 8.33
CA HIS A 64 29.17 26.68 9.55
C HIS A 64 28.38 25.37 9.47
N GLN A 65 28.76 24.42 10.33
CA GLN A 65 28.00 23.21 10.61
C GLN A 65 26.88 23.51 11.61
N LYS A 66 25.75 22.82 11.41
CA LYS A 66 24.75 22.37 12.40
C LYS A 66 24.21 23.40 13.41
N THR A 67 22.93 23.72 13.28
CA THR A 67 22.03 23.95 14.42
C THR A 67 20.63 23.37 14.16
N ASP A 68 20.06 22.86 15.24
CA ASP A 68 18.86 22.03 15.34
C ASP A 68 17.55 22.70 14.88
N TYR A 69 16.65 21.87 14.35
CA TYR A 69 15.26 22.20 14.08
C TYR A 69 14.50 22.49 15.38
N MET A 70 14.09 23.74 15.58
CA MET A 70 13.08 24.13 16.55
C MET A 70 11.86 24.70 15.82
N ASN A 71 10.73 24.00 15.99
CA ASN A 71 9.37 24.50 15.75
C ASN A 71 9.20 25.90 16.38
N SER A 72 8.84 26.90 15.58
CA SER A 72 8.19 28.11 16.09
C SER A 72 7.49 28.88 14.98
N SER A 73 6.16 28.83 15.03
CA SER A 73 5.26 29.82 14.46
C SER A 73 5.39 31.14 15.23
N HIS A 74 6.52 31.83 15.09
CA HIS A 74 6.66 33.21 15.53
C HIS A 74 6.84 34.10 14.30
N LEU A 75 5.97 35.10 14.19
CA LEU A 75 6.09 36.20 13.24
C LEU A 75 7.56 36.64 13.12
N LEU A 76 8.12 36.53 11.92
CA LEU A 76 9.33 37.24 11.53
C LEU A 76 8.99 38.74 11.48
N VAL A 77 9.02 39.39 12.64
CA VAL A 77 9.31 40.82 12.70
C VAL A 77 10.79 40.94 12.34
N ALA A 78 11.07 41.38 11.11
CA ALA A 78 12.43 41.68 10.69
C ALA A 78 13.06 42.65 11.72
N PRO A 79 14.29 42.39 12.18
CA PRO A 79 14.98 43.32 13.06
C PRO A 79 15.26 44.61 12.26
N ARG A 80 14.45 45.65 12.50
CA ARG A 80 14.75 47.03 12.12
C ARG A 80 15.96 47.48 12.93
N GLY A 81 17.17 47.16 12.46
CA GLY A 81 18.37 47.63 13.13
C GLY A 81 19.63 46.89 12.72
N GLN A 82 20.00 46.97 11.44
CA GLN A 82 21.38 46.81 10.95
C GLN A 82 21.42 47.10 9.44
N THR A 83 21.19 48.36 9.07
CA THR A 83 21.43 48.87 7.71
C THR A 83 22.81 49.53 7.58
N SER A 84 23.66 49.46 8.61
CA SER A 84 24.93 50.20 8.63
C SER A 84 26.07 49.59 7.80
N ASP A 85 25.99 48.32 7.40
CA ASP A 85 27.13 47.65 6.74
C ASP A 85 26.99 47.47 5.22
N PHE A 86 25.81 47.76 4.64
CA PHE A 86 25.63 47.69 3.18
C PHE A 86 26.44 48.76 2.41
N THR A 87 26.81 49.86 3.06
CA THR A 87 27.65 50.91 2.47
C THR A 87 29.13 50.54 2.40
N SER A 88 29.61 49.57 3.19
CA SER A 88 31.04 49.20 3.20
C SER A 88 31.48 48.37 1.99
N ILE A 89 30.55 47.62 1.39
CA ILE A 89 30.84 46.72 0.26
C ILE A 89 30.85 47.48 -1.09
N ILE A 90 30.19 48.64 -1.18
CA ILE A 90 30.12 49.45 -2.40
C ILE A 90 31.38 50.34 -2.59
N GLY A 91 32.27 50.41 -1.59
CA GLY A 91 33.41 51.33 -1.55
C GLY A 91 34.59 51.08 -2.52
N ARG A 92 34.50 50.14 -3.47
CA ARG A 92 35.60 49.88 -4.45
C ARG A 92 35.19 49.86 -5.92
N ALA A 93 33.92 50.03 -6.25
CA ALA A 93 33.48 50.21 -7.64
C ALA A 93 33.39 51.71 -7.95
N ASN A 94 33.83 52.11 -9.15
CA ASN A 94 33.70 53.49 -9.65
C ASN A 94 32.30 54.06 -9.33
N PRO A 95 32.18 55.31 -8.85
CA PRO A 95 30.90 55.92 -8.53
C PRO A 95 30.14 56.22 -9.83
N VAL A 96 29.46 55.21 -10.36
CA VAL A 96 28.37 55.42 -11.29
C VAL A 96 27.25 56.06 -10.46
N ASN A 97 26.91 57.31 -10.79
CA ASN A 97 25.86 58.08 -10.12
C ASN A 97 24.48 57.43 -10.37
N PHE A 98 24.18 56.34 -9.67
CA PHE A 98 22.81 55.86 -9.56
C PHE A 98 22.03 56.84 -8.69
N SER A 99 20.90 57.31 -9.19
CA SER A 99 20.00 58.12 -8.36
C SER A 99 19.58 57.28 -7.15
N THR A 100 19.58 57.87 -5.96
CA THR A 100 19.12 57.19 -4.74
C THR A 100 17.73 56.57 -4.92
N SER A 101 16.87 57.20 -5.74
CA SER A 101 15.56 56.71 -6.14
C SER A 101 15.60 55.31 -6.79
N SER A 102 16.56 55.04 -7.68
CA SER A 102 16.70 53.76 -8.37
C SER A 102 17.01 52.61 -7.40
N VAL A 103 17.81 52.88 -6.36
CA VAL A 103 18.16 51.89 -5.33
C VAL A 103 16.94 51.55 -4.45
N TRP A 104 16.12 52.55 -4.10
CA TRP A 104 14.89 52.33 -3.35
C TRP A 104 13.85 51.53 -4.15
N HIS A 105 13.71 51.80 -5.44
CA HIS A 105 12.81 51.04 -6.31
C HIS A 105 13.23 49.58 -6.44
N LEU A 106 14.53 49.29 -6.60
CA LEU A 106 15.04 47.92 -6.64
C LEU A 106 14.80 47.18 -5.32
N GLY A 107 15.00 47.84 -4.18
CA GLY A 107 14.70 47.26 -2.86
C GLY A 107 13.24 46.85 -2.70
N LEU A 108 12.30 47.73 -3.09
CA LEU A 108 10.86 47.45 -3.03
C LEU A 108 10.45 46.31 -3.97
N VAL A 109 11.01 46.26 -5.19
CA VAL A 109 10.73 45.18 -6.14
C VAL A 109 11.22 43.84 -5.59
N LEU A 110 12.41 43.80 -4.99
CA LEU A 110 12.94 42.59 -4.35
C LEU A 110 12.06 42.13 -3.19
N GLU A 111 11.66 43.03 -2.28
CA GLU A 111 10.79 42.66 -1.15
C GLU A 111 9.45 42.07 -1.61
N LEU A 112 8.82 42.65 -2.64
CA LEU A 112 7.58 42.13 -3.20
C LEU A 112 7.75 40.75 -3.83
N GLU A 113 8.85 40.55 -4.57
CA GLU A 113 9.11 39.27 -5.24
C GLU A 113 9.48 38.17 -4.24
N TYR A 114 10.26 38.48 -3.20
CA TYR A 114 10.50 37.57 -2.08
C TYR A 114 9.20 37.22 -1.36
N GLY A 115 8.31 38.18 -1.13
CA GLY A 115 6.98 37.94 -0.55
C GLY A 115 6.12 37.01 -1.41
N ARG A 116 6.11 37.23 -2.74
CA ARG A 116 5.39 36.38 -3.70
C ARG A 116 5.92 34.95 -3.69
N LEU A 117 7.24 34.77 -3.80
CA LEU A 117 7.87 33.45 -3.78
C LEU A 117 7.66 32.73 -2.44
N GLY A 118 7.73 33.45 -1.32
CA GLY A 118 7.44 32.91 0.00
C GLY A 118 6.00 32.42 0.14
N HIS A 119 5.04 33.18 -0.39
CA HIS A 119 3.63 32.76 -0.43
C HIS A 119 3.42 31.53 -1.32
N GLU A 120 3.98 31.51 -2.53
CA GLU A 120 3.88 30.36 -3.44
C GLU A 120 4.46 29.09 -2.82
N CYS A 121 5.64 29.18 -2.19
CA CYS A 121 6.25 28.06 -1.48
C CYS A 121 5.35 27.57 -0.34
N ASN A 122 4.80 28.47 0.47
CA ASN A 122 3.91 28.10 1.57
C ASN A 122 2.63 27.40 1.09
N VAL A 123 2.03 27.86 -0.02
CA VAL A 123 0.86 27.22 -0.63
C VAL A 123 1.21 25.82 -1.14
N LEU A 124 2.34 25.65 -1.83
CA LEU A 124 2.79 24.36 -2.34
C LEU A 124 3.06 23.36 -1.21
N VAL A 125 3.80 23.78 -0.18
CA VAL A 125 4.10 22.95 0.99
C VAL A 125 2.81 22.58 1.72
N SER A 126 1.89 23.53 1.89
CA SER A 126 0.59 23.27 2.55
C SER A 126 -0.26 22.29 1.75
N SER A 127 -0.33 22.43 0.42
CA SER A 127 -1.06 21.51 -0.45
C SER A 127 -0.46 20.11 -0.38
N LYS A 128 0.87 19.99 -0.41
CA LYS A 128 1.53 18.68 -0.36
C LYS A 128 1.34 17.98 0.98
N ASN A 129 1.46 18.74 2.08
CA ASN A 129 1.17 18.22 3.41
C ASN A 129 -0.28 17.75 3.54
N GLN A 130 -1.23 18.44 2.90
CA GLN A 130 -2.63 18.03 2.89
C GLN A 130 -2.84 16.73 2.11
N GLU A 131 -2.24 16.58 0.94
CA GLU A 131 -2.27 15.33 0.15
C GLU A 131 -1.70 14.15 0.95
N GLN A 132 -0.51 14.33 1.53
CA GLN A 132 0.13 13.29 2.34
C GLN A 132 -0.73 12.93 3.56
N SER A 133 -1.35 13.91 4.21
CA SER A 133 -2.26 13.66 5.34
C SER A 133 -3.47 12.84 4.92
N GLN A 134 -4.03 13.08 3.73
CA GLN A 134 -5.15 12.30 3.19
C GLN A 134 -4.73 10.87 2.86
N GLU A 135 -3.54 10.68 2.28
CA GLU A 135 -3.01 9.36 1.97
C GLU A 135 -2.77 8.54 3.25
N ILE A 136 -2.15 9.15 4.27
CA ILE A 136 -1.96 8.53 5.59
C ILE A 136 -3.30 8.15 6.21
N ALA A 137 -4.31 9.03 6.15
CA ALA A 137 -5.64 8.74 6.68
C ALA A 137 -6.31 7.55 5.96
N ASN A 138 -6.17 7.46 4.64
CA ASN A 138 -6.67 6.33 3.87
C ASN A 138 -5.96 5.01 4.24
N LEU A 139 -4.64 5.03 4.39
CA LEU A 139 -3.87 3.86 4.83
C LEU A 139 -4.28 3.40 6.23
N ILE A 140 -4.49 4.32 7.17
CA ILE A 140 -4.99 4.01 8.52
C ILE A 140 -6.37 3.34 8.44
N PHE A 141 -7.26 3.85 7.59
CA PHE A 141 -8.59 3.27 7.40
C PHE A 141 -8.51 1.84 6.84
N GLN A 142 -7.65 1.60 5.83
CA GLN A 142 -7.45 0.27 5.27
C GLN A 142 -6.88 -0.72 6.30
N LEU A 143 -5.89 -0.30 7.09
CA LEU A 143 -5.32 -1.11 8.17
C LEU A 143 -6.39 -1.49 9.21
N SER A 144 -7.22 -0.53 9.63
CA SER A 144 -8.32 -0.77 10.57
C SER A 144 -9.33 -1.80 10.03
N ASN A 145 -9.63 -1.75 8.72
CA ASN A 145 -10.51 -2.72 8.08
C ASN A 145 -9.89 -4.14 8.05
N VAL A 146 -8.61 -4.25 7.73
CA VAL A 146 -7.89 -5.55 7.76
C VAL A 146 -7.85 -6.11 9.18
N GLU A 147 -7.63 -5.29 10.20
CA GLU A 147 -7.69 -5.72 11.60
C GLU A 147 -9.08 -6.24 12.00
N ALA A 148 -10.15 -5.60 11.53
CA ALA A 148 -11.51 -6.04 11.77
C ALA A 148 -11.77 -7.42 11.14
N GLN A 149 -11.32 -7.63 9.91
CA GLN A 149 -11.40 -8.94 9.23
C GLN A 149 -10.60 -10.01 9.97
N LEU A 150 -9.40 -9.68 10.45
CA LEU A 150 -8.57 -10.61 11.22
C LEU A 150 -9.24 -11.02 12.54
N ARG A 151 -9.91 -10.08 13.22
CA ARG A 151 -10.70 -10.35 14.44
C ARG A 151 -11.85 -11.31 14.15
N ASP A 152 -12.55 -11.13 13.03
CA ASP A 152 -13.65 -12.01 12.62
C ASP A 152 -13.16 -13.44 12.33
N VAL A 153 -12.11 -13.58 11.52
CA VAL A 153 -11.49 -14.90 11.23
C VAL A 153 -11.04 -15.59 12.52
N LYS A 154 -10.49 -14.84 13.47
CA LYS A 154 -10.09 -15.37 14.78
C LYS A 154 -11.29 -15.86 15.61
N ALA A 155 -12.44 -15.19 15.52
CA ALA A 155 -13.67 -15.64 16.17
C ALA A 155 -14.19 -16.93 15.52
N GLN A 156 -14.25 -16.97 14.18
CA GLN A 156 -14.65 -18.18 13.44
C GLN A 156 -13.75 -19.38 13.77
N LEU A 157 -12.43 -19.17 13.88
CA LEU A 157 -11.49 -20.22 14.27
C LEU A 157 -11.73 -20.73 15.71
N ARG A 158 -12.13 -19.86 16.63
CA ARG A 158 -12.51 -20.27 17.99
C ARG A 158 -13.77 -21.13 17.98
N ASP A 159 -14.76 -20.77 17.17
CA ASP A 159 -16.01 -21.52 17.05
C ASP A 159 -15.78 -22.92 16.44
N VAL A 160 -14.98 -23.01 15.37
CA VAL A 160 -14.59 -24.30 14.78
C VAL A 160 -13.84 -25.16 15.80
N ASN A 161 -12.94 -24.56 16.59
CA ASN A 161 -12.24 -25.28 17.64
C ASN A 161 -13.16 -25.76 18.77
N ALA A 162 -14.18 -24.98 19.14
CA ALA A 162 -15.19 -25.40 20.10
C ALA A 162 -15.98 -26.60 19.56
N GLN A 163 -16.46 -26.53 18.31
CA GLN A 163 -17.17 -27.63 17.65
C GLN A 163 -16.31 -28.91 17.55
N LEU A 164 -15.01 -28.76 17.28
CA LEU A 164 -14.07 -29.89 17.26
C LEU A 164 -13.92 -30.52 18.66
N ARG A 165 -13.82 -29.71 19.72
CA ARG A 165 -13.78 -30.20 21.10
C ARG A 165 -15.06 -30.93 21.48
N ASP A 166 -16.21 -30.40 21.11
CA ASP A 166 -17.51 -31.03 21.38
C ASP A 166 -17.65 -32.36 20.63
N SER A 167 -17.20 -32.39 19.36
CA SER A 167 -17.17 -33.62 18.55
C SER A 167 -16.25 -34.67 19.16
N ASN A 168 -15.07 -34.27 19.65
CA ASN A 168 -14.13 -35.16 20.32
C ASN A 168 -14.69 -35.69 21.65
N ALA A 169 -15.36 -34.84 22.43
CA ALA A 169 -16.03 -35.26 23.66
C ALA A 169 -17.15 -36.28 23.36
N LEU A 170 -17.92 -36.08 22.30
CA LEU A 170 -18.93 -37.02 21.85
C LEU A 170 -18.33 -38.36 21.39
N ILE A 171 -17.23 -38.33 20.63
CA ILE A 171 -16.50 -39.55 20.24
C ILE A 171 -16.02 -40.30 21.47
N ALA A 172 -15.39 -39.60 22.43
CA ALA A 172 -14.92 -40.19 23.68
C ALA A 172 -16.07 -40.80 24.50
N PHE A 173 -17.23 -40.12 24.53
CA PHE A 173 -18.44 -40.64 25.15
C PHE A 173 -18.89 -41.96 24.52
N PHE A 174 -18.96 -42.03 23.18
CA PHE A 174 -19.32 -43.27 22.49
C PHE A 174 -18.29 -44.38 22.65
N GLN A 175 -16.99 -44.05 22.66
CA GLN A 175 -15.94 -45.02 22.99
C GLN A 175 -16.16 -45.65 24.36
N LYS A 176 -16.54 -44.83 25.36
CA LYS A 176 -16.85 -45.32 26.70
C LYS A 176 -18.11 -46.18 26.74
N LEU A 177 -19.16 -45.84 25.98
CA LEU A 177 -20.39 -46.61 25.92
C LEU A 177 -20.23 -47.97 25.23
N PHE A 178 -19.53 -48.01 24.10
CA PHE A 178 -19.44 -49.22 23.26
C PHE A 178 -18.18 -50.06 23.53
N GLY A 179 -17.23 -49.54 24.31
CA GLY A 179 -15.99 -50.23 24.66
C GLY A 179 -15.23 -50.72 23.43
N SER A 180 -14.80 -51.98 23.46
CA SER A 180 -14.04 -52.60 22.35
C SER A 180 -14.84 -52.72 21.04
N LYS A 181 -16.17 -52.64 21.08
CA LYS A 181 -17.01 -52.71 19.87
C LYS A 181 -17.15 -51.37 19.16
N PHE A 182 -16.68 -50.26 19.75
CA PHE A 182 -16.81 -48.91 19.17
C PHE A 182 -16.29 -48.84 17.72
N SER A 183 -15.12 -49.40 17.45
CA SER A 183 -14.51 -49.36 16.11
C SER A 183 -15.37 -50.05 15.05
N LEU A 184 -16.04 -51.15 15.41
CA LEU A 184 -16.92 -51.89 14.50
C LEU A 184 -18.17 -51.06 14.15
N TYR A 185 -18.81 -50.44 15.15
CA TYR A 185 -19.96 -49.56 14.93
C TYR A 185 -19.59 -48.29 14.16
N TYR A 186 -18.46 -47.67 14.49
CA TYR A 186 -17.98 -46.46 13.82
C TYR A 186 -17.67 -46.70 12.34
N ASN A 187 -16.93 -47.77 12.01
CA ASN A 187 -16.64 -48.13 10.63
C ASN A 187 -17.91 -48.48 9.84
N ARG A 188 -18.87 -49.16 10.48
CA ARG A 188 -20.16 -49.45 9.85
C ARG A 188 -20.95 -48.17 9.59
N PHE A 189 -20.97 -47.24 10.55
CA PHE A 189 -21.58 -45.92 10.39
C PHE A 189 -20.93 -45.12 9.26
N LEU A 190 -19.60 -45.05 9.18
CA LEU A 190 -18.89 -44.38 8.09
C LEU A 190 -19.19 -45.01 6.73
N LYS A 191 -19.23 -46.34 6.64
CA LYS A 191 -19.60 -47.05 5.42
C LYS A 191 -21.03 -46.75 5.02
N TYR A 192 -21.97 -46.63 5.97
CA TYR A 192 -23.32 -46.20 5.67
C TYR A 192 -23.34 -44.73 5.25
N SER A 193 -22.75 -43.79 5.98
CA SER A 193 -22.82 -42.36 5.65
C SER A 193 -22.20 -42.03 4.28
N GLN A 194 -21.13 -42.71 3.89
CA GLN A 194 -20.54 -42.58 2.55
C GLN A 194 -21.45 -43.13 1.44
N ASN A 195 -22.21 -44.20 1.72
CA ASN A 195 -23.10 -44.84 0.74
C ASN A 195 -24.55 -44.31 0.78
N SER A 196 -24.94 -43.63 1.84
CA SER A 196 -26.32 -43.14 2.11
C SER A 196 -26.43 -41.63 2.11
N LEU A 197 -25.49 -40.92 1.48
CA LEU A 197 -25.67 -39.54 1.06
C LEU A 197 -26.04 -39.45 -0.44
N PRO A 198 -27.23 -39.91 -0.91
CA PRO A 198 -27.90 -39.16 -1.95
C PRO A 198 -28.39 -37.88 -1.26
N PHE A 199 -27.65 -36.77 -1.37
CA PHE A 199 -28.09 -35.45 -0.89
C PHE A 199 -29.57 -35.23 -1.26
N PRO A 200 -30.52 -35.35 -0.32
CA PRO A 200 -31.92 -35.17 -0.63
C PRO A 200 -32.17 -33.67 -0.55
N GLY A 201 -32.17 -32.99 -1.69
CA GLY A 201 -32.63 -31.59 -1.72
C GLY A 201 -32.06 -30.68 -2.80
N ARG A 202 -31.00 -31.07 -3.51
CA ARG A 202 -30.64 -30.40 -4.76
C ARG A 202 -30.20 -31.46 -5.74
N LYS A 203 -31.03 -31.70 -6.77
CA LYS A 203 -30.55 -32.23 -8.04
C LYS A 203 -29.36 -31.33 -8.40
N ARG A 204 -28.11 -31.78 -8.15
CA ARG A 204 -26.94 -31.11 -8.72
C ARG A 204 -27.28 -31.08 -10.20
N LYS A 205 -27.50 -29.88 -10.75
CA LYS A 205 -27.61 -29.72 -12.19
C LYS A 205 -26.35 -30.38 -12.71
N GLU A 206 -26.50 -31.54 -13.37
CA GLU A 206 -25.40 -32.18 -14.08
C GLU A 206 -24.73 -31.06 -14.86
N ILE A 207 -23.43 -30.86 -14.64
CA ILE A 207 -22.70 -29.75 -15.23
C ILE A 207 -22.70 -30.02 -16.73
N ALA A 208 -23.71 -29.57 -17.46
CA ALA A 208 -23.82 -29.88 -18.87
C ALA A 208 -22.51 -29.52 -19.55
N CYS A 209 -22.00 -30.42 -20.38
CA CYS A 209 -20.81 -30.14 -21.17
C CYS A 209 -21.03 -28.83 -21.95
N GLY A 210 -19.97 -28.08 -22.25
CA GLY A 210 -20.06 -26.76 -22.90
C GLY A 210 -20.93 -26.77 -24.16
N VAL A 211 -20.91 -27.87 -24.91
CA VAL A 211 -21.71 -28.12 -26.11
C VAL A 211 -23.21 -28.30 -25.79
N CYS A 212 -23.56 -29.14 -24.81
CA CYS A 212 -24.96 -29.31 -24.39
C CYS A 212 -25.50 -28.02 -23.73
N LYS A 213 -24.63 -27.29 -23.01
CA LYS A 213 -24.97 -26.02 -22.36
C LYS A 213 -25.28 -24.93 -23.39
N SER A 214 -24.47 -24.76 -24.44
CA SER A 214 -24.70 -23.77 -25.48
C SER A 214 -25.99 -24.07 -26.28
N ARG A 215 -26.30 -25.35 -26.47
CA ARG A 215 -27.50 -25.80 -27.20
C ARG A 215 -28.77 -25.95 -26.36
N LYS A 216 -28.69 -25.65 -25.05
CA LYS A 216 -29.79 -25.89 -24.09
C LYS A 216 -30.35 -27.33 -24.17
N LYS A 217 -29.49 -28.31 -24.46
CA LYS A 217 -29.85 -29.74 -24.51
C LYS A 217 -29.48 -30.42 -23.19
N ARG A 218 -30.22 -31.46 -22.84
CA ARG A 218 -29.91 -32.30 -21.68
C ARG A 218 -28.61 -33.05 -21.94
N CYS A 219 -27.74 -33.10 -20.93
CA CYS A 219 -26.42 -33.72 -21.02
C CYS A 219 -26.44 -35.01 -20.19
N ASP A 220 -26.96 -36.08 -20.77
CA ASP A 220 -27.06 -37.37 -20.09
C ASP A 220 -25.83 -38.26 -20.44
N GLY A 221 -25.39 -39.08 -19.50
CA GLY A 221 -24.50 -40.23 -19.77
C GLY A 221 -22.98 -39.98 -19.90
N GLY A 222 -22.44 -38.85 -19.43
CA GLY A 222 -21.00 -38.56 -19.52
C GLY A 222 -20.24 -38.60 -18.19
N ASP A 223 -18.98 -39.06 -18.22
CA ASP A 223 -18.05 -39.02 -17.09
C ASP A 223 -16.90 -38.06 -17.41
N ILE A 224 -16.71 -37.03 -16.57
CA ILE A 224 -15.61 -36.06 -16.75
C ILE A 224 -14.26 -36.81 -16.78
N GLY A 225 -13.50 -36.60 -17.85
CA GLY A 225 -12.20 -37.21 -18.10
C GLY A 225 -12.21 -38.66 -18.59
N LYS A 226 -13.38 -39.31 -18.69
CA LYS A 226 -13.48 -40.71 -19.08
C LYS A 226 -14.35 -40.96 -20.30
N LYS A 227 -15.53 -40.34 -20.37
CA LYS A 227 -16.52 -40.60 -21.43
C LYS A 227 -17.25 -39.33 -21.86
N PRO A 228 -17.43 -39.09 -23.17
CA PRO A 228 -18.29 -38.02 -23.65
C PRO A 228 -19.74 -38.30 -23.26
N CYS A 229 -20.57 -37.26 -23.18
CA CYS A 229 -22.01 -37.46 -22.98
C CYS A 229 -22.66 -38.06 -24.23
N ASP A 230 -23.82 -38.72 -24.07
CA ASP A 230 -24.52 -39.44 -25.14
C ASP A 230 -24.85 -38.53 -26.32
N HIS A 231 -25.16 -37.26 -26.06
CA HIS A 231 -25.46 -36.29 -27.10
C HIS A 231 -24.24 -35.98 -27.97
N CYS A 232 -23.09 -35.68 -27.35
CA CYS A 232 -21.85 -35.43 -28.08
C CYS A 232 -21.36 -36.70 -28.80
N SER A 233 -21.50 -37.87 -28.16
CA SER A 233 -21.11 -39.15 -28.75
C SER A 233 -21.91 -39.50 -30.01
N LYS A 234 -23.23 -39.22 -30.03
CA LYS A 234 -24.09 -39.47 -31.20
C LYS A 234 -23.83 -38.50 -32.35
N ASN A 235 -23.45 -37.27 -32.04
CA ASN A 235 -23.23 -36.24 -33.05
C ASN A 235 -21.78 -36.14 -33.52
N GLY A 236 -20.86 -36.94 -32.96
CA GLY A 236 -19.44 -36.87 -33.27
C GLY A 236 -18.78 -35.56 -32.83
N GLU A 237 -19.32 -34.88 -31.82
CA GLU A 237 -18.83 -33.59 -31.34
C GLU A 237 -17.85 -33.77 -30.17
N GLU A 238 -16.82 -32.92 -30.12
CA GLU A 238 -15.82 -32.97 -29.05
C GLU A 238 -16.44 -32.54 -27.71
N CYS A 239 -16.63 -33.50 -26.82
CA CYS A 239 -17.26 -33.24 -25.53
C CYS A 239 -16.26 -32.58 -24.58
N SER A 240 -16.57 -31.39 -24.05
CA SER A 240 -15.73 -30.69 -23.06
C SER A 240 -15.43 -31.48 -21.78
N TYR A 241 -16.12 -32.61 -21.55
CA TYR A 241 -15.80 -33.53 -20.47
C TYR A 241 -14.44 -34.22 -20.66
N LEU A 242 -14.00 -34.41 -21.91
CA LEU A 242 -12.73 -35.07 -22.21
C LEU A 242 -11.53 -34.11 -22.13
N ASN A 243 -11.75 -32.81 -22.31
CA ASN A 243 -10.67 -31.81 -22.41
C ASN A 243 -10.26 -31.14 -21.09
N ARG A 244 -10.78 -31.57 -19.94
CA ARG A 244 -10.41 -30.97 -18.62
C ARG A 244 -9.11 -31.52 -17.99
N LEU A 245 -8.44 -32.46 -18.66
CA LEU A 245 -7.19 -33.07 -18.20
C LEU A 245 -5.97 -32.70 -19.05
N ARG A 246 -6.11 -31.73 -19.96
CA ARG A 246 -4.99 -31.12 -20.70
C ARG A 246 -4.70 -29.74 -20.15
#